data_AF-A0A423XDX0-F1
#
_entry.id   AF-A0A423XDX0-F1
#
_cell.length_a   1.000
_cell.length_b   1.000
_cell.length_c   1.000
_cell.angle_alpha   90.00
_cell.angle_beta   90.00
_cell.angle_gamma   90.00
#
_symmetry.space_group_name_H-M   'P 1'
#
loop_
_entity.id
_entity.type
_entity.pdbx_description
1 polymer ?
#
loop_
_entity_poly.entity_id
_entity_poly.type
_entity_poly.pdbx_seq_one_letter_code
_entity_poly.pdbx_strand_id
1 'polypeptide(L)'
;MHPQVALASSAASPAPGLLAQPDTIQRTLSIPARGDVTVNFSIRADHNPEEYGLDLLFPTIPFDTFSGFPVAEGTVLTTKRGYASMYGWTQLWKQDDDIDDWRFDWAPVQTGLNWPFVWFGPQAQMFDGPTRVGVADLDWTARSFLTYVEDSLMTRSVRCAIGFEWGFWIRDGRVAIKPLKLLETNMDWDMHVAYLSKTFPDWHFKPGNSSQQK
;
A
#
# COMPACT_ATOMS: atom_id res chain seq x y z
N MET A 1 -55.18 -11.50 -3.78
CA MET A 1 -54.00 -11.58 -2.90
C MET A 1 -52.76 -11.53 -3.78
N HIS A 2 -52.15 -10.36 -3.93
CA HIS A 2 -50.89 -10.17 -4.65
C HIS A 2 -49.76 -10.03 -3.61
N PRO A 3 -48.62 -10.72 -3.77
CA PRO A 3 -47.49 -10.51 -2.88
C PRO A 3 -46.72 -9.25 -3.29
N GLN A 4 -46.44 -8.41 -2.30
CA GLN A 4 -45.65 -7.20 -2.39
C GLN A 4 -44.17 -7.59 -2.47
N VAL A 5 -43.48 -7.20 -3.55
CA VAL A 5 -42.03 -7.35 -3.68
C VAL A 5 -41.38 -6.23 -2.88
N ALA A 6 -40.61 -6.59 -1.85
CA ALA A 6 -39.80 -5.65 -1.09
C ALA A 6 -38.59 -5.21 -1.95
N LEU A 7 -38.54 -3.93 -2.29
CA LEU A 7 -37.37 -3.30 -2.88
C LEU A 7 -36.26 -3.23 -1.82
N ALA A 8 -35.14 -3.91 -2.08
CA ALA A 8 -33.94 -3.80 -1.28
C ALA A 8 -33.40 -2.36 -1.33
N SER A 9 -33.24 -1.76 -0.16
CA SER A 9 -32.60 -0.47 0.02
C SER A 9 -31.12 -0.59 -0.36
N SER A 10 -30.76 -0.02 -1.51
CA SER A 10 -29.37 0.28 -1.87
C SER A 10 -28.75 1.16 -0.78
N ALA A 11 -27.75 0.63 -0.06
CA ALA A 11 -26.96 1.43 0.85
C ALA A 11 -26.20 2.49 0.04
N ALA A 12 -26.47 3.76 0.30
CA ALA A 12 -25.75 4.86 -0.33
C ALA A 12 -24.27 4.79 0.06
N SER A 13 -23.38 4.80 -0.93
CA SER A 13 -21.95 5.01 -0.72
C SER A 13 -21.74 6.35 0.00
N PRO A 14 -20.78 6.44 0.95
CA PRO A 14 -20.52 7.68 1.66
C PRO A 14 -20.11 8.78 0.67
N ALA A 15 -20.55 10.01 0.94
CA ALA A 15 -20.17 11.18 0.15
C ALA A 15 -18.64 11.36 0.16
N PRO A 16 -18.02 11.76 -0.98
CA PRO A 16 -16.61 12.15 -1.04
C PRO A 16 -16.27 13.23 0.00
N GLY A 17 -15.63 12.83 1.09
CA GLY A 17 -15.00 13.76 2.03
C GLY A 17 -13.54 13.91 1.67
N LEU A 18 -13.09 15.13 1.38
CA LEU A 18 -11.67 15.45 1.38
C LEU A 18 -11.15 15.23 2.80
N LEU A 19 -10.15 14.36 3.00
CA LEU A 19 -9.47 14.26 4.29
C LEU A 19 -8.69 15.56 4.53
N ALA A 20 -9.21 16.42 5.40
CA ALA A 20 -8.57 17.70 5.75
C ALA A 20 -7.27 17.55 6.57
N GLN A 21 -6.98 16.34 7.03
CA GLN A 21 -5.77 15.96 7.77
C GLN A 21 -5.31 14.58 7.28
N PRO A 22 -4.01 14.27 7.30
CA PRO A 22 -3.52 12.93 6.96
C PRO A 22 -4.18 11.86 7.84
N ASP A 23 -4.71 10.81 7.23
CA ASP A 23 -5.10 9.61 7.95
C ASP A 23 -3.85 8.79 8.23
N THR A 24 -3.60 8.47 9.49
CA THR A 24 -2.29 7.97 9.95
C THR A 24 -2.46 6.82 10.93
N ILE A 25 -1.76 5.72 10.67
CA ILE A 25 -1.66 4.58 11.57
C ILE A 25 -0.21 4.40 12.01
N GLN A 26 0.03 4.57 13.31
CA GLN A 26 1.29 4.19 13.95
C GLN A 26 1.13 2.90 14.75
N ARG A 27 2.09 1.98 14.59
CA ARG A 27 2.16 0.73 15.36
C ARG A 27 3.59 0.45 15.79
N THR A 28 3.75 -0.06 17.00
CA THR A 28 5.01 -0.65 17.46
C THR A 28 4.84 -2.16 17.54
N LEU A 29 5.78 -2.88 16.96
CA LEU A 29 5.79 -4.34 16.88
C LEU A 29 7.16 -4.87 17.29
N SER A 30 7.17 -5.98 18.03
CA SER A 30 8.39 -6.70 18.35
C SER A 30 8.65 -7.77 17.30
N ILE A 31 9.70 -7.59 16.50
CA ILE A 31 10.10 -8.53 15.46
C ILE A 31 11.19 -9.46 15.99
N PRO A 32 11.06 -10.79 15.89
CA PRO A 32 12.08 -11.74 16.32
C PRO A 32 13.47 -11.39 15.76
N ALA A 33 14.50 -11.46 16.63
CA ALA A 33 15.89 -11.08 16.35
C ALA A 33 16.15 -9.59 15.95
N ARG A 34 15.10 -8.81 15.66
CA ARG A 34 15.18 -7.41 15.26
C ARG A 34 14.76 -6.44 16.37
N GLY A 35 14.00 -6.91 17.35
CA GLY A 35 13.53 -6.11 18.48
C GLY A 35 12.35 -5.24 18.10
N ASP A 36 12.15 -4.15 18.84
CA ASP A 36 11.02 -3.27 18.63
C ASP A 36 11.22 -2.37 17.41
N VAL A 37 10.16 -2.26 16.63
CA VAL A 37 10.07 -1.46 15.42
C VAL A 37 8.79 -0.66 15.47
N THR A 38 8.91 0.66 15.36
CA THR A 38 7.77 1.55 15.18
C THR A 38 7.59 1.84 13.70
N VAL A 39 6.40 1.57 13.20
CA VAL A 39 6.00 1.83 11.82
C VAL A 39 4.94 2.90 11.85
N ASN A 40 5.11 3.93 11.03
CA ASN A 40 4.11 4.95 10.81
C ASN A 40 3.76 4.95 9.33
N PHE A 41 2.47 4.84 9.02
CA PHE A 41 1.95 4.91 7.66
C PHE A 41 0.87 5.99 7.60
N SER A 42 0.97 6.88 6.62
CA SER A 42 0.01 7.96 6.43
C SER A 42 -0.46 8.04 4.98
N ILE A 43 -1.69 8.53 4.81
CA ILE A 43 -2.24 8.93 3.53
C ILE A 43 -2.86 10.32 3.63
N ARG A 44 -2.63 11.16 2.63
CA ARG A 44 -3.18 12.52 2.55
C ARG A 44 -3.51 12.89 1.13
N ALA A 45 -4.34 13.92 0.95
CA ALA A 45 -4.46 14.58 -0.35
C ALA A 45 -3.18 15.37 -0.66
N ASP A 46 -2.71 15.26 -1.90
CA ASP A 46 -1.66 16.09 -2.43
C ASP A 46 -2.19 17.48 -2.77
N HIS A 47 -1.55 18.51 -2.23
CA HIS A 47 -1.84 19.90 -2.51
C HIS A 47 -0.65 20.62 -3.15
N ASN A 48 0.51 19.97 -3.21
CA ASN A 48 1.77 20.50 -3.72
C ASN A 48 2.45 19.47 -4.65
N PRO A 49 1.84 19.12 -5.80
CA PRO A 49 2.34 18.06 -6.69
C PRO A 49 3.75 18.29 -7.24
N GLU A 50 4.21 19.55 -7.26
CA GLU A 50 5.59 19.91 -7.60
C GLU A 50 6.61 19.40 -6.56
N GLU A 51 6.26 19.40 -5.26
CA GLU A 51 7.17 18.91 -4.20
C GLU A 51 7.42 17.39 -4.32
N TYR A 52 6.52 16.65 -4.95
CA TYR A 52 6.66 15.22 -5.24
C TYR A 52 7.20 14.92 -6.65
N GLY A 53 7.59 15.95 -7.40
CA GLY A 53 8.24 15.77 -8.71
C GLY A 53 7.31 15.35 -9.84
N LEU A 54 5.99 15.64 -9.75
CA LEU A 54 5.06 15.32 -10.84
C LEU A 54 5.33 16.14 -12.11
N ASP A 55 6.02 17.29 -12.01
CA ASP A 55 6.58 18.02 -13.15
C ASP A 55 7.61 17.21 -13.93
N LEU A 56 8.42 16.40 -13.24
CA LEU A 56 9.44 15.56 -13.87
C LEU A 56 8.79 14.39 -14.62
N LEU A 57 7.68 13.86 -14.09
CA LEU A 57 6.95 12.74 -14.68
C LEU A 57 5.99 13.17 -15.79
N PHE A 58 5.36 14.34 -15.65
CA PHE A 58 4.34 14.85 -16.56
C PHE A 58 4.55 16.33 -16.90
N PRO A 59 5.64 16.68 -17.62
CA PRO A 59 6.08 18.07 -17.82
C PRO A 59 5.09 18.94 -18.61
N THR A 60 4.07 18.35 -19.23
CA THR A 60 3.08 19.05 -20.05
C THR A 60 1.69 19.12 -19.42
N ILE A 61 1.48 18.54 -18.24
CA ILE A 61 0.18 18.53 -17.56
C ILE A 61 0.16 19.63 -16.49
N PRO A 62 -0.84 20.52 -16.46
CA PRO A 62 -0.95 21.55 -15.43
C PRO A 62 -1.04 20.96 -14.01
N PHE A 63 -0.33 21.56 -13.05
CA PHE A 63 -0.24 21.06 -11.67
C PHE A 63 -1.58 20.86 -10.97
N ASP A 64 -2.51 21.79 -11.16
CA ASP A 64 -3.84 21.73 -10.55
C ASP A 64 -4.61 20.45 -10.91
N THR A 65 -4.23 19.78 -12.01
CA THR A 65 -4.81 18.50 -12.44
C THR A 65 -4.48 17.34 -11.51
N PHE A 66 -3.41 17.45 -10.72
CA PHE A 66 -2.97 16.43 -9.78
C PHE A 66 -3.44 16.68 -8.34
N SER A 67 -3.98 17.87 -8.06
CA SER A 67 -4.42 18.23 -6.72
C SER A 67 -5.56 17.32 -6.25
N GLY A 68 -5.48 16.84 -5.01
CA GLY A 68 -6.47 15.96 -4.40
C GLY A 68 -6.22 14.46 -4.58
N PHE A 69 -5.28 14.04 -5.44
CA PHE A 69 -4.83 12.64 -5.48
C PHE A 69 -4.10 12.26 -4.19
N PRO A 70 -4.10 10.98 -3.78
CA PRO A 70 -3.46 10.59 -2.54
C PRO A 70 -1.95 10.55 -2.66
N VAL A 71 -1.28 10.92 -1.58
CA VAL A 71 0.12 10.59 -1.28
C VAL A 71 0.13 9.68 -0.06
N ALA A 72 0.76 8.52 -0.22
CA ALA A 72 0.99 7.54 0.84
C ALA A 72 2.47 7.50 1.23
N GLU A 73 2.74 7.52 2.52
CA GLU A 73 4.10 7.47 3.06
C GLU A 73 4.21 6.48 4.21
N GLY A 74 5.28 5.70 4.20
CA GLY A 74 5.61 4.73 5.24
C GLY A 74 6.99 5.00 5.82
N THR A 75 7.11 5.02 7.15
CA THR A 75 8.40 5.18 7.83
C THR A 75 8.60 4.09 8.88
N VAL A 76 9.87 3.75 9.12
CA VAL A 76 10.27 2.65 10.00
C VAL A 76 11.35 3.14 10.96
N LEU A 77 11.09 3.05 12.26
CA LEU A 77 12.04 3.41 13.31
C LEU A 77 12.38 2.18 14.14
N THR A 78 13.68 1.96 14.35
CA THR A 78 14.19 0.88 15.22
C THR A 78 15.48 1.32 15.89
N THR A 79 15.83 0.71 17.02
CA THR A 79 17.11 0.93 17.70
C THR A 79 18.28 0.22 17.02
N LYS A 80 18.00 -0.77 16.15
CA LYS A 80 19.01 -1.46 15.34
C LYS A 80 19.59 -0.52 14.27
N ARG A 81 20.79 -0.86 13.78
CA ARG A 81 21.53 -0.12 12.74
C ARG A 81 22.13 -1.09 11.72
N GLY A 82 22.57 -0.55 10.57
CA GLY A 82 23.20 -1.34 9.51
C GLY A 82 22.28 -2.42 8.95
N TYR A 83 22.81 -3.60 8.66
CA TYR A 83 22.03 -4.72 8.10
C TYR A 83 20.86 -5.18 9.00
N ALA A 84 20.95 -4.95 10.31
CA ALA A 84 19.88 -5.28 11.26
C ALA A 84 18.70 -4.29 11.21
N SER A 85 18.86 -3.12 10.59
CA SER A 85 17.79 -2.16 10.32
C SER A 85 17.24 -2.24 8.90
N MET A 86 17.64 -3.24 8.10
CA MET A 86 17.16 -3.37 6.72
C MET A 86 15.74 -3.90 6.68
N TYR A 87 14.87 -3.19 5.95
CA TYR A 87 13.49 -3.57 5.65
C TYR A 87 13.21 -3.30 4.18
N GLY A 88 12.08 -3.81 3.69
CA GLY A 88 11.54 -3.46 2.39
C GLY A 88 10.04 -3.26 2.43
N TRP A 89 9.52 -2.43 1.55
CA TRP A 89 8.09 -2.30 1.29
C TRP A 89 7.75 -3.11 0.05
N THR A 90 6.81 -4.05 0.20
CA THR A 90 6.21 -4.80 -0.91
C THR A 90 4.84 -4.20 -1.16
N GLN A 91 4.57 -3.77 -2.38
CA GLN A 91 3.30 -3.13 -2.72
C GLN A 91 2.60 -3.86 -3.87
N LEU A 92 1.30 -4.05 -3.71
CA LEU A 92 0.41 -4.50 -4.75
C LEU A 92 -0.72 -3.49 -4.92
N TRP A 93 -1.25 -3.39 -6.14
CA TRP A 93 -2.44 -2.61 -6.41
C TRP A 93 -3.41 -3.38 -7.28
N LYS A 94 -4.66 -2.93 -7.28
CA LYS A 94 -5.70 -3.35 -8.20
C LYS A 94 -6.53 -2.15 -8.63
N GLN A 95 -7.18 -2.28 -9.78
CA GLN A 95 -8.17 -1.33 -10.27
C GLN A 95 -9.50 -2.04 -10.39
N ASP A 96 -10.56 -1.31 -10.05
CA ASP A 96 -11.93 -1.76 -9.98
C ASP A 96 -12.15 -2.88 -8.96
N ASP A 97 -13.39 -3.35 -8.84
CA ASP A 97 -13.79 -4.36 -7.87
C ASP A 97 -13.39 -5.80 -8.27
N ASP A 98 -12.46 -5.97 -9.22
CA ASP A 98 -11.90 -7.29 -9.49
C ASP A 98 -11.05 -7.72 -8.29
N ILE A 99 -11.58 -8.65 -7.50
CA ILE A 99 -10.97 -9.11 -6.26
C ILE A 99 -9.66 -9.89 -6.50
N ASP A 100 -9.48 -10.44 -7.71
CA ASP A 100 -8.40 -11.37 -8.03
C ASP A 100 -7.26 -10.75 -8.86
N ASP A 101 -7.42 -9.52 -9.37
CA ASP A 101 -6.40 -8.86 -10.24
C ASP A 101 -5.42 -7.97 -9.46
N TRP A 102 -4.80 -8.52 -8.41
CA TRP A 102 -3.69 -7.85 -7.73
C TRP A 102 -2.42 -7.90 -8.56
N ARG A 103 -1.75 -6.74 -8.69
CA ARG A 103 -0.52 -6.58 -9.46
C ARG A 103 0.56 -5.97 -8.59
N PHE A 104 1.78 -6.47 -8.71
CA PHE A 104 2.93 -5.85 -8.06
C PHE A 104 3.19 -4.46 -8.65
N ASP A 105 3.54 -3.52 -7.79
CA ASP A 105 3.71 -2.12 -8.17
C ASP A 105 5.16 -1.78 -8.53
N TRP A 106 5.61 -2.16 -9.73
CA TRP A 106 6.96 -1.79 -10.15
C TRP A 106 7.09 -0.29 -10.38
N ALA A 107 8.14 0.32 -9.82
CA ALA A 107 8.66 1.53 -10.43
C ALA A 107 9.08 1.20 -11.88
N PRO A 108 8.90 2.09 -12.87
CA PRO A 108 9.15 1.76 -14.28
C PRO A 108 10.53 1.12 -14.53
N VAL A 109 11.57 1.63 -13.87
CA VAL A 109 12.95 1.11 -13.97
C VAL A 109 13.17 -0.26 -13.32
N GLN A 110 12.26 -0.71 -12.46
CA GLN A 110 12.31 -2.02 -11.79
C GLN A 110 11.53 -3.10 -12.55
N THR A 111 10.79 -2.73 -13.60
CA THR A 111 9.93 -3.66 -14.35
C THR A 111 10.72 -4.88 -14.82
N GLY A 112 10.23 -6.08 -14.47
CA GLY A 112 10.85 -7.34 -14.86
C GLY A 112 12.03 -7.79 -13.99
N LEU A 113 12.46 -6.98 -13.02
CA LEU A 113 13.44 -7.43 -12.04
C LEU A 113 12.81 -8.47 -11.09
N ASN A 114 13.58 -9.51 -10.79
CA ASN A 114 13.23 -10.49 -9.76
C ASN A 114 13.50 -9.92 -8.35
N TRP A 115 12.79 -8.85 -8.00
CA TRP A 115 13.03 -8.03 -6.82
C TRP A 115 11.69 -7.62 -6.17
N PRO A 116 11.36 -8.13 -4.97
CA PRO A 116 10.02 -8.02 -4.41
C PRO A 116 9.80 -6.77 -3.53
N PHE A 117 10.67 -5.76 -3.63
CA PHE A 117 10.59 -4.56 -2.82
C PHE A 117 10.54 -3.32 -3.71
N VAL A 118 9.51 -2.49 -3.52
CA VAL A 118 9.39 -1.21 -4.22
C VAL A 118 10.33 -0.17 -3.59
N TRP A 119 10.44 -0.23 -2.26
CA TRP A 119 11.39 0.53 -1.45
C TRP A 119 12.16 -0.41 -0.54
N PHE A 120 13.48 -0.24 -0.43
CA PHE A 120 14.30 -1.15 0.35
C PHE A 120 15.54 -0.45 0.88
N GLY A 121 15.85 -0.65 2.17
CA GLY A 121 16.94 0.08 2.81
C GLY A 121 16.95 -0.03 4.33
N PRO A 122 17.96 0.56 4.98
CA PRO A 122 17.96 0.71 6.42
C PRO A 122 16.86 1.70 6.80
N GLN A 123 15.98 1.31 7.73
CA GLN A 123 14.81 2.12 8.12
C GLN A 123 14.01 2.57 6.89
N ALA A 124 13.72 1.62 6.00
CA ALA A 124 13.16 1.87 4.68
C ALA A 124 11.94 2.80 4.73
N GLN A 125 12.03 3.89 3.98
CA GLN A 125 10.93 4.83 3.77
C GLN A 125 10.22 4.45 2.48
N MET A 126 8.90 4.50 2.50
CA MET A 126 8.05 4.34 1.33
C MET A 126 7.42 5.67 0.97
N PHE A 127 7.32 5.91 -0.33
CA PHE A 127 6.50 6.95 -0.94
C PHE A 127 5.71 6.34 -2.09
N ASP A 128 4.44 6.71 -2.24
CA ASP A 128 3.68 6.49 -3.47
C ASP A 128 2.63 7.59 -3.65
N GLY A 129 2.43 8.01 -4.90
CA GLY A 129 1.55 9.12 -5.28
C GLY A 129 0.83 8.84 -6.60
N PRO A 130 -0.09 7.85 -6.63
CA PRO A 130 -0.74 7.44 -7.87
C PRO A 130 -1.71 8.52 -8.36
N THR A 131 -1.55 8.92 -9.63
CA THR A 131 -2.44 9.89 -10.30
C THR A 131 -3.12 9.28 -11.52
N ARG A 132 -4.33 9.75 -11.85
CA ARG A 132 -5.15 9.26 -12.97
C ARG A 132 -5.90 10.40 -13.65
N VAL A 133 -5.15 11.19 -14.40
CA VAL A 133 -5.65 12.37 -15.12
C VAL A 133 -6.67 11.96 -16.20
N GLY A 134 -7.79 12.68 -16.27
CA GLY A 134 -8.80 12.50 -17.31
C GLY A 134 -9.69 11.27 -17.16
N VAL A 135 -9.58 10.52 -16.07
CA VAL A 135 -10.44 9.37 -15.77
C VAL A 135 -11.72 9.85 -15.09
N ALA A 136 -12.88 9.36 -15.55
CA ALA A 136 -14.18 9.74 -15.00
C ALA A 136 -14.56 8.91 -13.77
N ASP A 137 -14.39 7.59 -13.84
CA ASP A 137 -14.69 6.67 -12.76
C ASP A 137 -13.56 5.67 -12.58
N LEU A 138 -13.16 5.43 -11.33
CA LEU A 138 -12.14 4.46 -10.96
C LEU A 138 -12.28 4.06 -9.50
N ASP A 139 -12.13 2.78 -9.19
CA ASP A 139 -11.78 2.34 -7.85
C ASP A 139 -10.32 1.88 -7.86
N TRP A 140 -9.43 2.57 -7.16
CA TRP A 140 -8.03 2.15 -7.06
C TRP A 140 -7.69 1.78 -5.63
N THR A 141 -7.10 0.60 -5.44
CA THR A 141 -6.70 0.11 -4.12
C THR A 141 -5.28 -0.39 -4.17
N ALA A 142 -4.48 -0.03 -3.17
CA ALA A 142 -3.18 -0.62 -2.91
C ALA A 142 -3.10 -1.26 -1.53
N ARG A 143 -2.20 -2.22 -1.44
CA ARG A 143 -1.76 -2.84 -0.20
C ARG A 143 -0.25 -2.75 -0.11
N SER A 144 0.22 -2.13 0.96
CA SER A 144 1.63 -1.89 1.21
C SER A 144 2.04 -2.63 2.47
N PHE A 145 2.97 -3.57 2.32
CA PHE A 145 3.45 -4.43 3.39
C PHE A 145 4.87 -4.06 3.75
N LEU A 146 5.11 -3.75 5.02
CA LEU A 146 6.47 -3.73 5.53
C LEU A 146 6.95 -5.16 5.70
N THR A 147 8.07 -5.48 5.08
CA THR A 147 8.67 -6.81 5.04
C THR A 147 10.12 -6.77 5.44
N TYR A 148 10.68 -7.94 5.77
CA TYR A 148 12.09 -8.09 6.09
C TYR A 148 12.60 -9.46 5.66
N VAL A 149 13.92 -9.53 5.43
CA VAL A 149 14.64 -10.79 5.29
C VAL A 149 15.12 -11.25 6.65
N GLU A 150 14.77 -12.46 7.07
CA GLU A 150 14.96 -12.95 8.44
C GLU A 150 16.40 -12.83 8.95
N ASP A 151 17.34 -13.23 8.12
CA ASP A 151 18.76 -13.34 8.41
C ASP A 151 19.58 -12.13 7.92
N SER A 152 18.93 -10.97 7.80
CA SER A 152 19.60 -9.72 7.40
C SER A 152 20.29 -9.82 6.04
N LEU A 153 19.53 -10.29 5.03
CA LEU A 153 19.87 -10.29 3.60
C LEU A 153 20.74 -11.46 3.12
N MET A 154 20.94 -12.49 3.95
CA MET A 154 21.76 -13.64 3.59
C MET A 154 20.98 -14.65 2.75
N THR A 155 19.65 -14.75 2.95
CA THR A 155 18.75 -15.55 2.12
C THR A 155 17.74 -14.69 1.38
N ARG A 156 16.98 -15.31 0.47
CA ARG A 156 15.82 -14.69 -0.21
C ARG A 156 14.50 -15.05 0.49
N SER A 157 14.52 -15.15 1.83
CA SER A 157 13.34 -15.48 2.66
C SER A 157 12.69 -14.20 3.18
N VAL A 158 11.48 -13.89 2.72
CA VAL A 158 10.73 -12.66 3.07
C VAL A 158 9.63 -12.97 4.06
N ARG A 159 9.52 -12.18 5.13
CA ARG A 159 8.38 -12.18 6.06
C ARG A 159 7.70 -10.82 6.06
N CYS A 160 6.37 -10.83 6.22
CA CYS A 160 5.59 -9.63 6.48
C CYS A 160 5.60 -9.28 7.97
N ALA A 161 5.84 -8.01 8.28
CA ALA A 161 5.77 -7.47 9.63
C ALA A 161 4.41 -6.81 9.91
N ILE A 162 3.92 -6.00 8.97
CA ILE A 162 2.66 -5.24 9.06
C ILE A 162 2.22 -4.85 7.65
N GLY A 163 0.90 -4.70 7.43
CA GLY A 163 0.34 -4.29 6.14
C GLY A 163 -0.71 -3.20 6.29
N PHE A 164 -0.87 -2.40 5.24
CA PHE A 164 -1.84 -1.32 5.16
C PHE A 164 -2.58 -1.39 3.84
N GLU A 165 -3.88 -1.11 3.84
CA GLU A 165 -4.70 -0.95 2.65
C GLU A 165 -5.15 0.50 2.55
N TRP A 166 -5.02 1.05 1.36
CA TRP A 166 -5.29 2.45 1.07
C TRP A 166 -5.63 2.62 -0.40
N GLY A 167 -6.04 3.83 -0.79
CA GLY A 167 -6.31 4.14 -2.18
C GLY A 167 -7.27 5.29 -2.31
N PHE A 168 -8.00 5.32 -3.43
CA PHE A 168 -8.91 6.40 -3.75
C PHE A 168 -9.99 5.94 -4.72
N TRP A 169 -11.06 6.71 -4.76
CA TRP A 169 -12.09 6.65 -5.78
C TRP A 169 -11.97 7.85 -6.69
N ILE A 170 -12.32 7.66 -7.95
CA ILE A 170 -12.75 8.74 -8.84
C ILE A 170 -14.22 8.50 -9.15
N ARG A 171 -15.06 9.51 -8.96
CA ARG A 171 -16.49 9.49 -9.34
C ARG A 171 -16.82 10.80 -10.03
N ASP A 172 -17.35 10.75 -11.24
CA ASP A 172 -17.59 11.94 -12.08
C ASP A 172 -16.37 12.87 -12.17
N GLY A 173 -15.17 12.30 -12.28
CA GLY A 173 -13.89 13.02 -12.34
C GLY A 173 -13.42 13.61 -11.00
N ARG A 174 -14.12 13.38 -9.89
CA ARG A 174 -13.76 13.86 -8.56
C ARG A 174 -13.05 12.79 -7.75
N VAL A 175 -11.90 13.13 -7.18
CA VAL A 175 -11.10 12.23 -6.35
C VAL A 175 -11.60 12.23 -4.90
N ALA A 176 -11.67 11.04 -4.29
CA ALA A 176 -11.96 10.84 -2.88
C ALA A 176 -11.02 9.80 -2.30
N ILE A 177 -10.35 10.09 -1.19
CA ILE A 177 -9.37 9.19 -0.58
C ILE A 177 -10.09 8.15 0.29
N LYS A 178 -9.66 6.89 0.20
CA LYS A 178 -10.16 5.81 1.05
C LYS A 178 -9.61 5.92 2.46
N PRO A 179 -10.38 5.56 3.50
CA PRO A 179 -9.85 5.42 4.84
C PRO A 179 -8.66 4.47 4.87
N LEU A 180 -7.63 4.82 5.62
CA LEU A 180 -6.47 3.97 5.82
C LEU A 180 -6.86 2.79 6.71
N LYS A 181 -6.55 1.58 6.26
CA LYS A 181 -6.88 0.35 6.97
C LYS A 181 -5.63 -0.42 7.35
N LEU A 182 -5.54 -0.83 8.61
CA LEU A 182 -4.56 -1.82 9.06
C LEU A 182 -4.99 -3.21 8.61
N LEU A 183 -4.09 -3.97 8.00
CA LEU A 183 -4.34 -5.33 7.51
C LEU A 183 -3.98 -6.40 8.54
N GLU A 184 -4.65 -7.55 8.44
CA GLU A 184 -4.32 -8.74 9.22
C GLU A 184 -3.27 -9.57 8.46
N THR A 185 -2.04 -9.62 8.97
CA THR A 185 -0.92 -10.22 8.22
C THR A 185 -1.06 -11.73 7.99
N ASN A 186 -1.80 -12.45 8.82
CA ASN A 186 -2.08 -13.89 8.65
C ASN A 186 -3.25 -14.18 7.69
N MET A 187 -3.88 -13.14 7.14
CA MET A 187 -4.94 -13.27 6.15
C MET A 187 -4.57 -12.49 4.90
N ASP A 188 -4.40 -11.19 5.03
CA ASP A 188 -4.22 -10.29 3.89
C ASP A 188 -2.93 -10.51 3.12
N TRP A 189 -1.81 -10.75 3.83
CA TRP A 189 -0.54 -11.05 3.17
C TRP A 189 -0.54 -12.46 2.55
N ASP A 190 -1.15 -13.42 3.23
CA ASP A 190 -1.19 -14.82 2.79
C ASP A 190 -1.92 -15.00 1.47
N MET A 191 -2.95 -14.19 1.20
CA MET A 191 -3.63 -14.14 -0.09
C MET A 191 -2.69 -13.78 -1.25
N HIS A 192 -1.61 -13.05 -0.98
CA HIS A 192 -0.65 -12.60 -2.00
C HIS A 192 0.57 -13.50 -2.13
N VAL A 193 0.85 -14.39 -1.16
CA VAL A 193 2.05 -15.24 -1.16
C VAL A 193 2.17 -16.08 -2.44
N ALA A 194 1.07 -16.66 -2.92
CA ALA A 194 1.08 -17.46 -4.15
C ALA A 194 1.41 -16.62 -5.38
N TYR A 195 0.78 -15.44 -5.51
CA TYR A 195 1.06 -14.49 -6.58
C TYR A 195 2.52 -14.02 -6.54
N LEU A 196 3.00 -13.58 -5.38
CA LEU A 196 4.37 -13.10 -5.21
C LEU A 196 5.41 -14.18 -5.50
N SER A 197 5.16 -15.43 -5.07
CA SER A 197 6.07 -16.56 -5.35
C SER A 197 6.14 -16.88 -6.85
N LYS A 198 5.04 -16.70 -7.60
CA LYS A 198 5.03 -16.85 -9.06
C LYS A 198 5.76 -15.69 -9.74
N THR A 199 5.55 -14.47 -9.27
CA THR A 199 6.15 -13.25 -9.82
C THR A 199 7.65 -13.16 -9.54
N PHE A 200 8.09 -13.65 -8.38
CA PHE A 200 9.48 -13.60 -7.92
C PHE A 200 10.00 -15.01 -7.58
N PRO A 201 10.26 -15.85 -8.58
CA PRO A 201 10.49 -17.29 -8.39
C PRO A 201 11.75 -17.65 -7.62
N ASP A 202 12.70 -16.71 -7.46
CA ASP A 202 13.90 -16.96 -6.67
C ASP A 202 13.75 -16.52 -5.20
N TRP A 203 12.58 -16.00 -4.83
CA TRP A 203 12.28 -15.53 -3.48
C TRP A 203 11.27 -16.46 -2.80
N HIS A 204 11.41 -16.59 -1.49
CA HIS A 204 10.56 -17.42 -0.65
C HIS A 204 9.76 -16.54 0.29
N PHE A 205 8.47 -16.41 0.03
CA PHE A 205 7.56 -15.63 0.87
C PHE A 205 6.98 -16.51 1.97
N LYS A 206 7.22 -16.13 3.23
CA LYS A 206 6.66 -16.84 4.38
C LYS A 206 5.25 -16.32 4.67
N PRO A 207 4.28 -17.22 4.91
CA PRO A 207 2.97 -16.82 5.43
C PRO A 207 3.11 -16.03 6.75
N GLY A 208 2.10 -15.23 7.06
CA GLY A 208 1.94 -14.57 8.34
C GLY A 208 1.95 -15.60 9.47
N ASN A 209 2.62 -15.28 10.57
CA ASN A 209 2.62 -16.17 11.72
C ASN A 209 1.19 -16.27 12.27
N SER A 210 0.62 -17.48 12.25
CA SER A 210 -0.42 -17.84 13.22
C SER A 210 0.28 -17.94 14.58
N SER A 211 -0.10 -17.10 15.55
CA SER A 211 0.47 -16.90 16.92
C SER A 211 1.55 -15.80 17.02
N GLN A 212 1.50 -14.81 17.92
CA GLN A 212 0.95 -14.79 19.29
C GLN A 212 0.33 -13.43 19.64
N GLN A 213 -0.95 -13.42 20.02
CA GLN A 213 -1.43 -12.45 21.01
C GLN A 213 -0.70 -12.73 22.33
N LYS A 214 -0.08 -11.72 22.91
CA LYS A 214 0.15 -11.62 24.34
C LYS A 214 -0.58 -10.41 24.86
#